data_AF-A0A1M5N179-F1
#
_entry.id   AF-A0A1M5N179-F1
#
_cell.length_a   1.000
_cell.length_b   1.000
_cell.length_c   1.000
_cell.angle_alpha   90.00
_cell.angle_beta   90.00
_cell.angle_gamma   90.00
#
_symmetry.space_group_name_H-M   'P 1'
#
loop_
_entity.id
_entity.type
_entity.pdbx_description
1 polymer ?
#
loop_
_entity_poly.entity_id
_entity_poly.type
_entity_poly.pdbx_seq_one_letter_code
_entity_poly.pdbx_strand_id
1 'polypeptide(L)'
;MYTLKNNLKITHFALLMSVLNILFFHYPFFKFVFNNLEYKSTNGISIIISLIILMLVLNAFVFFLIFFLSRLVGKFLLVVFFIINSIAVYFINTYSIIIDESMIGNILNTKYEESSSFFSIKLLVYVILFGVIPSIYIIKVKIINVTLKKFSIITSLTLLLILALVFVNASNWLWIDKNSKKLGGLAMPWSYSVNISLFYAHEYKRNQKEILLPNAIIKDNQKSIVVLVIGESARSQNFSLYGYKKNTNPLLSKTPNLFHFNAISDATYTTAGVKSILEHTNSDELYEILPNYLYRNNVEVIWRTTNWGEPPIHIKNFQNRDFLRPNCTGQGCDYDEILLTGLKEEILASKKNKILIVLHTSISHGPSYSKKYPPTFETFKPICNSVELGNCSHEELINAYDNTIVYTDYILSNVIADLKQLPAYKSTMIFVSDHGESLGEKNLYMHGLPMSIAPKEQYEIPFIVWLSDNSSKHLKPNKTLSQNHVFHSVLNFLNIESSIYNEEMNIFK
;
A
#
# COMPACT_ATOMS: atom_id res chain seq x y z
N MET A 1 17.49 -26.69 -48.12
CA MET A 1 16.22 -26.32 -47.45
C MET A 1 15.86 -27.38 -46.42
N TYR A 2 16.50 -27.36 -45.24
CA TYR A 2 16.21 -28.31 -44.15
C TYR A 2 14.91 -27.90 -43.47
N THR A 3 13.84 -28.67 -43.66
CA THR A 3 12.61 -28.51 -42.89
C THR A 3 12.84 -29.12 -41.51
N LEU A 4 12.79 -28.31 -40.45
CA LEU A 4 12.68 -28.77 -39.06
C LEU A 4 11.36 -29.56 -38.91
N LYS A 5 11.40 -30.84 -39.26
CA LYS A 5 10.29 -31.80 -39.27
C LYS A 5 10.09 -32.49 -37.91
N ASN A 6 10.43 -31.82 -36.80
CA ASN A 6 10.20 -32.38 -35.47
C ASN A 6 8.81 -31.97 -34.98
N ASN A 7 7.89 -32.93 -34.95
CA ASN A 7 6.62 -32.75 -34.28
C ASN A 7 6.86 -32.68 -32.76
N LEU A 8 6.53 -31.57 -32.11
CA LEU A 8 6.71 -31.41 -30.68
C LEU A 8 5.40 -31.56 -29.94
N LYS A 9 5.40 -32.33 -28.85
CA LYS A 9 4.28 -32.32 -27.89
C LYS A 9 4.19 -30.93 -27.26
N ILE A 10 2.97 -30.44 -26.97
CA ILE A 10 2.77 -29.11 -26.36
C ILE A 10 3.65 -28.93 -25.12
N THR A 11 3.81 -29.96 -24.28
CA THR A 11 4.62 -29.89 -23.05
C THR A 11 6.09 -29.54 -23.32
N HIS A 12 6.70 -30.17 -24.32
CA HIS A 12 8.10 -29.93 -24.68
C HIS A 12 8.26 -28.58 -25.36
N PHE A 13 7.29 -28.22 -26.20
CA PHE A 13 7.26 -26.92 -26.85
C PHE A 13 7.13 -25.78 -25.83
N ALA A 14 6.20 -25.89 -24.88
CA ALA A 14 5.98 -24.88 -23.84
C ALA A 14 7.21 -24.71 -22.93
N LEU A 15 7.84 -25.82 -22.53
CA LEU A 15 9.09 -25.80 -21.76
C LEU A 15 10.23 -25.13 -22.55
N LEU A 16 10.40 -25.49 -23.83
CA LEU A 16 11.40 -24.85 -24.70
C LEU A 16 11.18 -23.34 -24.82
N MET A 17 9.93 -22.90 -25.03
CA MET A 17 9.60 -21.48 -25.12
C MET A 17 9.84 -20.75 -23.81
N SER A 18 9.57 -21.38 -22.66
CA SER A 18 9.88 -20.84 -21.34
C SER A 18 11.39 -20.66 -21.14
N VAL A 19 12.20 -21.66 -21.50
CA VAL A 19 13.66 -21.57 -21.44
C VAL A 19 14.18 -20.44 -22.33
N LEU A 20 13.73 -20.34 -23.58
CA LEU A 20 14.13 -19.25 -24.46
C LEU A 20 13.70 -17.89 -23.92
N ASN A 21 12.52 -17.81 -23.32
CA ASN A 21 12.00 -16.58 -22.74
C ASN A 21 12.86 -16.11 -21.55
N ILE A 22 13.33 -17.03 -20.70
CA ILE A 22 14.30 -16.73 -19.64
C ILE A 22 15.62 -16.24 -20.24
N LEU A 23 16.19 -17.02 -21.16
CA LEU A 23 17.50 -16.74 -21.74
C LEU A 23 17.55 -15.38 -22.46
N PHE A 24 16.50 -15.03 -23.19
CA PHE A 24 16.47 -13.80 -23.98
C PHE A 24 16.01 -12.58 -23.20
N PHE A 25 15.09 -12.73 -22.24
CA PHE A 25 14.35 -11.59 -21.69
C PHE A 25 14.51 -11.38 -20.18
N HIS A 26 15.06 -12.34 -19.43
CA HIS A 26 15.10 -12.27 -17.95
C HIS A 26 16.47 -11.95 -17.36
N TYR A 27 17.49 -11.66 -18.18
CA TYR A 27 18.76 -11.19 -17.65
C TYR A 27 18.62 -9.97 -16.72
N PRO A 28 17.85 -8.92 -17.06
CA PRO A 28 17.67 -7.77 -16.16
C PRO A 28 17.00 -8.12 -14.83
N PHE A 29 16.00 -9.02 -14.88
CA PHE A 29 15.32 -9.54 -13.70
C PHE A 29 16.32 -10.21 -12.75
N PHE A 30 17.10 -11.17 -13.26
CA PHE A 30 18.06 -11.89 -12.42
C PHE A 30 19.21 -10.99 -11.98
N LYS A 31 19.69 -10.07 -12.83
CA LYS A 31 20.69 -9.06 -12.42
C LYS A 31 20.20 -8.24 -11.23
N PHE A 32 18.92 -7.83 -11.22
CA PHE A 32 18.32 -7.14 -10.09
C PHE A 32 18.29 -8.02 -8.83
N VAL A 33 17.84 -9.28 -8.95
CA VAL A 33 17.81 -10.24 -7.84
C VAL A 33 19.20 -10.46 -7.24
N PHE A 34 20.22 -10.72 -8.06
CA PHE A 34 21.61 -10.93 -7.61
C PHE A 34 22.20 -9.70 -6.90
N ASN A 35 21.83 -8.49 -7.33
CA ASN A 35 22.33 -7.25 -6.74
C ASN A 35 21.63 -6.87 -5.42
N ASN A 36 20.46 -7.44 -5.13
CA ASN A 36 19.63 -7.08 -3.97
C ASN A 36 19.42 -8.23 -2.98
N LEU A 37 20.08 -9.36 -3.21
CA LEU A 37 20.18 -10.47 -2.28
C LEU A 37 21.64 -10.72 -1.92
N GLU A 38 21.87 -11.19 -0.70
CA GLU A 38 23.17 -11.74 -0.31
C GLU A 38 23.38 -13.10 -1.00
N TYR A 39 23.77 -13.09 -2.27
CA TYR A 39 23.91 -14.29 -3.11
C TYR A 39 24.95 -15.31 -2.61
N LYS A 40 25.78 -14.94 -1.63
CA LYS A 40 26.74 -15.83 -0.96
C LYS A 40 26.15 -16.58 0.24
N SER A 41 25.01 -16.12 0.76
CA SER A 41 24.31 -16.80 1.84
C SER A 41 23.55 -18.02 1.30
N THR A 42 23.37 -19.04 2.16
CA THR A 42 22.56 -20.22 1.82
C THR A 42 21.12 -19.85 1.48
N ASN A 43 20.53 -18.90 2.21
CA ASN A 43 19.19 -18.37 1.94
C ASN A 43 19.14 -17.67 0.56
N GLY A 44 20.09 -16.78 0.27
CA GLY A 44 20.16 -16.08 -1.01
C GLY A 44 20.27 -17.03 -2.20
N ILE A 45 21.12 -18.07 -2.11
CA ILE A 45 21.23 -19.11 -3.14
C ILE A 45 19.90 -19.85 -3.32
N SER A 46 19.24 -20.24 -2.23
CA SER A 46 17.96 -20.94 -2.25
C SER A 46 16.87 -20.13 -2.94
N ILE A 47 16.76 -18.83 -2.63
CA ILE A 47 15.80 -17.90 -3.25
C ILE A 47 16.07 -17.80 -4.76
N ILE A 48 17.33 -17.59 -5.15
CA ILE A 48 17.70 -17.42 -6.56
C ILE A 48 17.33 -18.67 -7.37
N ILE A 49 17.69 -19.86 -6.88
CA ILE A 49 17.33 -21.13 -7.52
C ILE A 49 15.81 -21.28 -7.60
N SER A 50 15.11 -20.97 -6.51
CA SER A 50 13.65 -21.03 -6.46
C SER A 50 12.99 -20.10 -7.47
N LEU A 51 13.46 -18.85 -7.58
CA LEU A 51 12.93 -17.88 -8.54
C LEU A 51 13.20 -18.30 -10.00
N ILE A 52 14.36 -18.89 -10.30
CA ILE A 52 14.66 -19.44 -11.63
C ILE A 52 13.69 -20.57 -11.98
N ILE A 53 13.53 -21.54 -11.07
CA ILE A 53 12.62 -22.68 -11.27
C ILE A 53 11.19 -22.19 -11.40
N LEU A 54 10.75 -21.29 -10.52
CA LEU A 54 9.40 -20.75 -10.50
C LEU A 54 9.09 -20.00 -11.80
N MET A 55 9.99 -19.13 -12.27
CA MET A 55 9.82 -18.41 -13.53
C MET A 55 9.72 -19.38 -14.71
N LEU A 56 10.56 -20.41 -14.73
CA LEU A 56 10.57 -21.43 -15.78
C LEU A 56 9.27 -22.23 -15.80
N VAL A 57 8.83 -22.69 -14.63
CA VAL A 57 7.61 -23.50 -14.46
C VAL A 57 6.36 -22.68 -14.78
N LEU A 58 6.26 -21.44 -14.27
CA LEU A 58 5.11 -20.57 -14.52
C LEU A 58 4.97 -20.22 -16.00
N ASN A 59 6.05 -19.77 -16.65
CA ASN A 59 6.02 -19.45 -18.08
C ASN A 59 5.66 -20.69 -18.92
N ALA A 60 6.28 -21.84 -18.63
CA ALA A 60 5.97 -23.09 -19.33
C ALA A 60 4.51 -23.50 -19.11
N PHE A 61 3.99 -23.32 -17.91
CA PHE A 61 2.62 -23.67 -17.56
C PHE A 61 1.61 -22.78 -18.28
N VAL A 62 1.79 -21.45 -18.27
CA VAL A 62 0.89 -20.54 -18.98
C VAL A 62 0.92 -20.81 -20.49
N PHE A 63 2.10 -21.01 -21.08
CA PHE A 63 2.19 -21.40 -22.49
C PHE A 63 1.49 -22.75 -22.74
N PHE A 64 1.70 -23.74 -21.89
CA PHE A 64 1.03 -25.03 -21.99
C PHE A 64 -0.51 -24.88 -21.97
N LEU A 65 -1.06 -24.09 -21.05
CA LEU A 65 -2.50 -23.81 -20.99
C LEU A 65 -3.01 -23.15 -22.27
N ILE A 66 -2.38 -22.05 -22.72
CA ILE A 66 -2.82 -21.33 -23.93
C ILE A 66 -2.82 -22.26 -25.15
N PHE A 67 -1.75 -23.04 -25.35
CA PHE A 67 -1.65 -23.96 -26.50
C PHE A 67 -2.59 -25.16 -26.39
N PHE A 68 -2.92 -25.60 -25.18
CA PHE A 68 -3.92 -26.63 -24.96
C PHE A 68 -5.33 -26.14 -25.34
N LEU A 69 -5.69 -24.91 -24.96
CA LEU A 69 -6.97 -24.28 -25.34
C LEU A 69 -7.04 -24.02 -26.85
N SER A 70 -6.04 -23.36 -27.42
CA SER A 70 -6.00 -23.06 -28.85
C SER A 70 -4.57 -22.88 -29.37
N ARG A 71 -4.17 -23.75 -30.30
CA ARG A 71 -2.84 -23.69 -30.93
C ARG A 71 -2.65 -22.45 -31.79
N LEU A 72 -3.71 -21.97 -32.45
CA LEU A 72 -3.63 -20.79 -33.32
C LEU A 72 -3.43 -19.53 -32.47
N VAL A 73 -4.24 -19.37 -31.43
CA VAL A 73 -4.13 -18.26 -30.47
C VAL A 73 -2.80 -18.34 -29.73
N GLY A 74 -2.36 -19.54 -29.31
CA GLY A 74 -1.06 -19.72 -28.67
C GLY A 74 0.11 -19.30 -29.54
N LYS A 75 0.12 -19.67 -30.83
CA LYS A 75 1.15 -19.20 -31.76
C LYS A 75 1.12 -17.68 -31.90
N PHE A 76 -0.05 -17.10 -32.09
CA PHE A 76 -0.21 -15.66 -32.23
C PHE A 76 0.30 -14.92 -30.98
N LEU A 77 -0.15 -15.30 -29.79
CA LEU A 77 0.24 -14.67 -28.53
C LEU A 77 1.74 -14.80 -28.26
N LEU A 78 2.36 -15.96 -28.50
CA LEU A 78 3.80 -16.10 -28.31
C LEU A 78 4.61 -15.25 -29.28
N VAL A 79 4.19 -15.12 -30.54
CA VAL A 79 4.83 -14.22 -31.50
C VAL A 79 4.75 -12.78 -31.00
N VAL A 80 3.56 -12.34 -30.58
CA VAL A 80 3.36 -11.00 -30.00
C VAL A 80 4.25 -10.80 -28.77
N PHE A 81 4.29 -11.77 -27.85
CA PHE A 81 5.14 -11.70 -26.66
C PHE A 81 6.63 -11.62 -27.00
N PHE A 82 7.16 -12.45 -27.89
CA PHE A 82 8.58 -12.41 -28.24
C PHE A 82 8.97 -11.09 -28.92
N ILE A 83 8.09 -10.53 -29.76
CA ILE A 83 8.30 -9.22 -30.38
C ILE A 83 8.29 -8.12 -29.31
N ILE A 84 7.23 -8.03 -28.49
CA ILE A 84 7.15 -6.97 -27.46
C ILE A 84 8.27 -7.12 -26.42
N ASN A 85 8.58 -8.34 -25.98
CA ASN A 85 9.68 -8.61 -25.06
C ASN A 85 11.04 -8.16 -25.62
N SER A 86 11.26 -8.32 -26.93
CA SER A 86 12.50 -7.86 -27.57
C SER A 86 12.65 -6.33 -27.56
N ILE A 87 11.54 -5.61 -27.70
CA ILE A 87 11.49 -4.14 -27.57
C ILE A 87 11.69 -3.75 -26.10
N ALA A 88 10.91 -4.35 -25.21
CA ALA A 88 10.98 -4.12 -23.76
C ALA A 88 12.40 -4.32 -23.21
N VAL A 89 13.03 -5.46 -23.52
CA VAL A 89 14.37 -5.78 -23.02
C VAL A 89 15.45 -4.85 -23.61
N TYR A 90 15.25 -4.32 -24.82
CA TYR A 90 16.12 -3.29 -25.38
C TYR A 90 16.07 -2.01 -24.54
N PHE A 91 14.86 -1.53 -24.22
CA PHE A 91 14.70 -0.31 -23.43
C PHE A 91 15.20 -0.50 -21.99
N ILE A 92 14.91 -1.65 -21.37
CA ILE A 92 15.41 -1.98 -20.03
C ILE A 92 16.94 -1.99 -20.01
N ASN A 93 17.60 -2.61 -20.99
CA ASN A 93 19.07 -2.71 -21.01
C ASN A 93 19.76 -1.40 -21.41
N THR A 94 19.14 -0.60 -22.29
CA THR A 94 19.78 0.62 -22.83
C THR A 94 19.53 1.84 -21.95
N TYR A 95 18.32 1.94 -21.38
CA TYR A 95 17.88 3.12 -20.62
C TYR A 95 17.59 2.81 -19.14
N SER A 96 17.78 1.56 -18.70
CA SER A 96 17.52 1.13 -17.31
C SER A 96 16.08 1.38 -16.84
N ILE A 97 15.13 1.46 -17.77
CA ILE A 97 13.71 1.64 -17.44
C ILE A 97 13.14 0.40 -16.74
N ILE A 98 12.04 0.61 -16.03
CA ILE A 98 11.21 -0.44 -15.44
C ILE A 98 9.85 -0.32 -16.10
N ILE A 99 9.27 -1.43 -16.54
CA ILE A 99 7.93 -1.42 -17.15
C ILE A 99 6.90 -1.64 -16.04
N ASP A 100 6.79 -0.66 -15.15
CA ASP A 100 5.75 -0.57 -14.12
C ASP A 100 4.53 0.21 -14.64
N GLU A 101 3.51 0.36 -13.79
CA GLU A 101 2.28 1.08 -14.12
C GLU A 101 2.53 2.53 -14.59
N SER A 102 3.50 3.23 -13.99
CA SER A 102 3.84 4.61 -14.38
C SER A 102 4.42 4.65 -15.79
N MET A 103 5.34 3.73 -16.10
CA MET A 103 5.90 3.61 -17.44
C MET A 103 4.83 3.24 -18.48
N ILE A 104 3.87 2.38 -18.13
CA ILE A 104 2.71 2.11 -19.00
C ILE A 104 1.92 3.39 -19.27
N GLY A 105 1.67 4.22 -18.24
CA GLY A 105 1.06 5.53 -18.41
C GLY A 105 1.83 6.42 -19.39
N ASN A 106 3.16 6.47 -19.30
CA ASN A 106 3.99 7.22 -20.24
C ASN A 106 3.86 6.67 -21.68
N ILE A 107 3.89 5.35 -21.85
CA ILE A 107 3.75 4.69 -23.16
C ILE A 107 2.39 4.98 -23.78
N LEU A 108 1.30 4.93 -23.00
CA LEU A 108 -0.05 5.16 -23.51
C LEU A 108 -0.33 6.65 -23.85
N ASN A 109 0.41 7.58 -23.22
CA ASN A 109 0.25 9.02 -23.43
C ASN A 109 1.34 9.65 -24.32
N THR A 110 2.28 8.85 -24.84
CA THR A 110 3.38 9.35 -25.67
C THR A 110 2.91 9.84 -27.04
N LYS A 111 3.65 10.78 -27.63
CA LYS A 111 3.41 11.30 -28.99
C LYS A 111 4.28 10.60 -30.03
N TYR A 112 3.92 10.74 -31.31
CA TYR A 112 4.69 10.13 -32.41
C TYR A 112 6.11 10.69 -32.50
N GLU A 113 6.28 12.00 -32.33
CA GLU A 113 7.58 12.66 -32.37
C GLU A 113 8.49 12.17 -31.23
N GLU A 114 7.92 11.92 -30.05
CA GLU A 114 8.64 11.41 -28.88
C GLU A 114 9.05 9.94 -29.09
N SER A 115 8.11 9.08 -29.50
CA SER A 115 8.37 7.64 -29.68
C SER A 115 9.31 7.33 -30.86
N SER A 116 9.20 8.07 -31.97
CA SER A 116 10.07 7.88 -33.15
C SER A 116 11.54 8.23 -32.89
N SER A 117 11.80 9.16 -31.96
CA SER A 117 13.16 9.55 -31.57
C SER A 117 13.98 8.41 -30.94
N PHE A 118 13.32 7.38 -30.41
CA PHE A 118 13.98 6.21 -29.81
C PHE A 118 14.39 5.13 -30.83
N PHE A 119 14.05 5.31 -32.11
CA PHE A 119 14.42 4.36 -33.16
C PHE A 119 15.95 4.27 -33.29
N SER A 120 16.48 3.05 -33.31
CA SER A 120 17.90 2.82 -33.50
C SER A 120 18.16 1.50 -34.22
N ILE A 121 19.31 1.39 -34.90
CA ILE A 121 19.77 0.13 -35.50
C ILE A 121 19.89 -0.96 -34.43
N LYS A 122 20.30 -0.60 -33.20
CA LYS A 122 20.40 -1.53 -32.08
C LYS A 122 19.03 -2.09 -31.68
N LEU A 123 17.98 -1.26 -31.65
CA LEU A 123 16.61 -1.73 -31.42
C LEU A 123 16.18 -2.73 -32.51
N LEU A 124 16.48 -2.44 -33.77
CA LEU A 124 16.19 -3.35 -34.88
C LEU A 124 16.89 -4.71 -34.71
N VAL A 125 18.16 -4.72 -34.29
CA VAL A 125 18.91 -5.96 -34.01
C VAL A 125 18.24 -6.76 -32.89
N TYR A 126 17.82 -6.12 -31.79
CA TYR A 126 17.09 -6.80 -30.71
C TYR A 126 15.79 -7.43 -31.22
N VAL A 127 15.00 -6.68 -32.00
CA VAL A 127 13.72 -7.16 -32.55
C VAL A 127 13.93 -8.33 -33.51
N ILE A 128 14.93 -8.26 -34.39
CA ILE A 128 15.20 -9.34 -35.33
C ILE A 128 15.68 -10.60 -34.59
N LEU A 129 16.68 -10.48 -33.72
CA LEU A 129 17.31 -11.63 -33.06
C LEU A 129 16.42 -12.30 -32.02
N PHE A 130 15.78 -11.51 -31.16
CA PHE A 130 14.99 -12.05 -30.04
C PHE A 130 13.48 -12.07 -30.32
N GLY A 131 12.98 -11.29 -31.27
CA GLY A 131 11.57 -11.27 -31.65
C GLY A 131 11.28 -12.11 -32.91
N VAL A 132 11.77 -11.65 -34.07
CA VAL A 132 11.41 -12.18 -35.40
C VAL A 132 11.93 -13.61 -35.61
N ILE A 133 13.21 -13.88 -35.34
CA ILE A 133 13.80 -15.22 -35.57
C ILE A 133 13.07 -16.30 -34.74
N PRO A 134 12.88 -16.15 -33.41
CA PRO A 134 12.08 -17.09 -32.62
C PRO A 134 10.63 -17.17 -33.10
N SER A 135 10.03 -16.06 -33.54
CA SER A 135 8.66 -16.03 -34.06
C SER A 135 8.50 -16.89 -35.32
N ILE A 136 9.47 -16.87 -36.23
CA ILE A 136 9.47 -17.74 -37.42
C ILE A 136 9.48 -19.21 -37.01
N TYR A 137 10.25 -19.57 -35.97
CA TYR A 137 10.25 -20.92 -35.43
C TYR A 137 8.89 -21.31 -34.81
N ILE A 138 8.30 -20.44 -33.98
CA ILE A 138 6.98 -20.63 -33.36
C ILE A 138 5.90 -20.88 -34.42
N ILE A 139 5.93 -20.12 -35.53
CA ILE A 139 4.96 -20.27 -36.62
C ILE A 139 5.14 -21.61 -37.35
N LYS A 140 6.39 -21.98 -37.67
CA LYS A 140 6.70 -23.17 -38.49
C LYS A 140 6.54 -24.50 -37.76
N VAL A 141 6.70 -24.52 -36.44
CA VAL A 141 6.68 -25.77 -35.67
C VAL A 141 5.30 -26.44 -35.69
N LYS A 142 5.30 -27.77 -35.83
CA LYS A 142 4.08 -28.59 -35.73
C LYS A 142 3.91 -29.07 -34.30
N ILE A 143 2.80 -28.69 -33.68
CA ILE A 143 2.52 -28.91 -32.27
C ILE A 143 1.41 -29.98 -32.11
N ILE A 144 1.74 -31.06 -31.41
CA ILE A 144 0.86 -32.19 -31.12
C ILE A 144 0.24 -32.01 -29.73
N ASN A 145 -1.10 -32.08 -29.66
CA ASN A 145 -1.82 -31.97 -28.40
C ASN A 145 -1.67 -33.22 -27.52
N VAL A 146 -1.86 -33.04 -26.22
CA VAL A 146 -1.95 -34.12 -25.24
C VAL A 146 -3.42 -34.50 -25.03
N THR A 147 -3.68 -35.70 -24.52
CA THR A 147 -5.03 -36.12 -24.13
C THR A 147 -5.50 -35.35 -22.90
N LEU A 148 -6.82 -35.19 -22.72
CA LEU A 148 -7.40 -34.53 -21.54
C LEU A 148 -6.90 -35.12 -20.22
N LYS A 149 -6.79 -36.46 -20.12
CA LYS A 149 -6.23 -37.13 -18.94
C LYS A 149 -4.80 -36.67 -18.64
N LYS A 150 -3.94 -36.58 -19.67
CA LYS A 150 -2.55 -36.10 -19.51
C LYS A 150 -2.50 -34.61 -19.17
N PHE A 151 -3.38 -33.81 -19.77
CA PHE A 151 -3.53 -32.40 -19.43
C PHE A 151 -3.84 -32.23 -17.93
N SER A 152 -4.88 -32.90 -17.43
CA SER A 152 -5.26 -32.81 -16.01
C SER A 152 -4.12 -33.23 -15.08
N ILE A 153 -3.44 -34.35 -15.36
CA ILE A 153 -2.30 -34.81 -14.54
C ILE A 153 -1.18 -33.77 -14.51
N ILE A 154 -0.77 -33.25 -15.68
CA ILE A 154 0.32 -32.27 -15.78
C ILE A 154 -0.06 -30.97 -15.07
N THR A 155 -1.28 -30.50 -15.27
CA THR A 155 -1.81 -29.29 -14.61
C THR A 155 -1.80 -29.46 -13.09
N SER A 156 -2.33 -30.56 -12.55
CA SER A 156 -2.34 -30.83 -11.11
C SER A 156 -0.93 -30.90 -10.52
N LEU A 157 -0.02 -31.63 -11.16
CA LEU A 157 1.38 -31.74 -10.69
C LEU A 157 2.11 -30.40 -10.75
N THR A 158 1.86 -29.60 -11.79
CA THR A 158 2.49 -28.28 -11.94
C THR A 158 1.98 -27.31 -10.88
N LEU A 159 0.67 -27.28 -10.62
CA LEU A 159 0.10 -26.47 -9.55
C LEU A 159 0.61 -26.89 -8.16
N LEU A 160 0.73 -28.19 -7.90
CA LEU A 160 1.31 -28.70 -6.65
C LEU A 160 2.78 -28.30 -6.50
N LEU A 161 3.56 -28.36 -7.58
CA LEU A 161 4.94 -27.89 -7.57
C LEU A 161 5.05 -26.37 -7.32
N ILE A 162 4.20 -25.57 -7.97
CA ILE A 162 4.15 -24.11 -7.75
C ILE A 162 3.81 -23.81 -6.29
N LEU A 163 2.78 -24.46 -5.73
CA LEU A 163 2.40 -24.29 -4.32
C LEU A 163 3.53 -24.69 -3.38
N ALA A 164 4.21 -25.81 -3.64
CA ALA A 164 5.36 -26.24 -2.85
C ALA A 164 6.51 -25.21 -2.91
N LEU A 165 6.84 -24.69 -4.10
CA LEU A 165 7.87 -23.65 -4.25
C LEU A 165 7.50 -22.36 -3.53
N VAL A 166 6.25 -21.93 -3.63
CA VAL A 166 5.74 -20.74 -2.94
C VAL A 166 5.84 -20.91 -1.42
N PHE A 167 5.46 -22.08 -0.90
CA PHE A 167 5.52 -22.40 0.53
C PHE A 167 6.96 -22.51 1.05
N VAL A 168 7.86 -23.14 0.29
CA VAL A 168 9.29 -23.22 0.63
C VAL A 168 9.93 -21.83 0.71
N ASN A 169 9.41 -20.85 -0.04
CA ASN A 169 9.88 -19.46 -0.03
C ASN A 169 9.10 -18.55 0.93
N ALA A 170 8.28 -19.10 1.84
CA ALA A 170 7.45 -18.30 2.76
C ALA A 170 8.26 -17.31 3.61
N SER A 171 9.44 -17.70 4.09
CA SER A 171 10.33 -16.82 4.86
C SER A 171 10.81 -15.60 4.07
N ASN A 172 10.78 -15.66 2.73
CA ASN A 172 11.32 -14.64 1.83
C ASN A 172 10.23 -13.76 1.21
N TRP A 173 8.96 -13.95 1.57
CA TRP A 173 7.84 -13.19 1.03
C TRP A 173 7.97 -11.69 1.29
N LEU A 174 8.48 -11.27 2.45
CA LEU A 174 8.70 -9.85 2.76
C LEU A 174 9.70 -9.18 1.81
N TRP A 175 10.78 -9.90 1.45
CA TRP A 175 11.74 -9.38 0.48
C TRP A 175 11.12 -9.29 -0.93
N ILE A 176 10.33 -10.29 -1.32
CA ILE A 176 9.62 -10.28 -2.61
C ILE A 176 8.62 -9.13 -2.67
N ASP A 177 7.84 -8.93 -1.60
CA ASP A 177 6.83 -7.88 -1.50
C ASP A 177 7.45 -6.48 -1.57
N LYS A 178 8.50 -6.24 -0.78
CA LYS A 178 9.28 -4.99 -0.82
C LYS A 178 9.79 -4.65 -2.21
N ASN A 179 10.15 -5.66 -3.00
CA ASN A 179 10.69 -5.50 -4.35
C ASN A 179 9.66 -5.77 -5.47
N SER A 180 8.38 -5.96 -5.12
CA SER A 180 7.34 -6.47 -6.02
C SER A 180 7.17 -5.62 -7.27
N LYS A 181 7.13 -4.29 -7.14
CA LYS A 181 7.02 -3.35 -8.28
C LYS A 181 8.16 -3.54 -9.28
N LYS A 182 9.39 -3.65 -8.79
CA LYS A 182 10.59 -3.81 -9.63
C LYS A 182 10.66 -5.21 -10.25
N LEU A 183 10.38 -6.25 -9.46
CA LEU A 183 10.33 -7.64 -9.94
C LEU A 183 9.26 -7.81 -11.02
N GLY A 184 8.03 -7.32 -10.76
CA GLY A 184 6.93 -7.32 -11.71
C GLY A 184 7.24 -6.55 -12.98
N GLY A 185 7.83 -5.35 -12.86
CA GLY A 185 8.22 -4.53 -14.01
C GLY A 185 9.39 -5.08 -14.85
N LEU A 186 10.07 -6.15 -14.39
CA LEU A 186 11.16 -6.83 -15.09
C LEU A 186 10.79 -8.25 -15.56
N ALA A 187 9.68 -8.82 -15.10
CA ALA A 187 9.24 -10.17 -15.46
C ALA A 187 8.48 -10.17 -16.79
N MET A 188 9.10 -10.58 -17.89
CA MET A 188 8.50 -10.56 -19.22
C MET A 188 7.70 -11.85 -19.51
N PRO A 189 6.56 -11.83 -20.24
CA PRO A 189 5.79 -10.68 -20.76
C PRO A 189 4.85 -10.04 -19.73
N TRP A 190 4.90 -10.50 -18.48
CA TRP A 190 3.94 -10.13 -17.43
C TRP A 190 4.04 -8.67 -17.02
N SER A 191 5.22 -8.05 -17.12
CA SER A 191 5.47 -6.65 -16.82
C SER A 191 4.47 -5.73 -17.50
N TYR A 192 4.38 -5.74 -18.83
CA TYR A 192 3.45 -4.87 -19.53
C TYR A 192 2.03 -5.43 -19.51
N SER A 193 1.86 -6.76 -19.56
CA SER A 193 0.52 -7.36 -19.66
C SER A 193 -0.28 -7.13 -18.38
N VAL A 194 0.33 -7.31 -17.20
CA VAL A 194 -0.29 -7.06 -15.90
C VAL A 194 -0.36 -5.56 -15.61
N ASN A 195 0.73 -4.79 -15.83
CA ASN A 195 0.70 -3.36 -15.52
C ASN A 195 -0.25 -2.55 -16.42
N ILE A 196 -0.54 -2.99 -17.65
CA ILE A 196 -1.62 -2.40 -18.47
C ILE A 196 -2.99 -2.65 -17.83
N SER A 197 -3.26 -3.87 -17.38
CA SER A 197 -4.53 -4.17 -16.67
C SER A 197 -4.64 -3.39 -15.36
N LEU A 198 -3.56 -3.28 -14.59
CA LEU A 198 -3.51 -2.49 -13.35
C LEU A 198 -3.74 -1.00 -13.63
N PHE A 199 -3.08 -0.43 -14.65
CA PHE A 199 -3.24 0.96 -15.05
C PHE A 199 -4.72 1.32 -15.29
N TYR A 200 -5.42 0.53 -16.11
CA TYR A 200 -6.84 0.78 -16.39
C TYR A 200 -7.75 0.49 -15.19
N ALA A 201 -7.44 -0.54 -14.39
CA ALA A 201 -8.21 -0.82 -13.17
C ALA A 201 -8.09 0.32 -12.15
N HIS A 202 -6.89 0.87 -11.96
CA HIS A 202 -6.67 2.02 -11.10
C HIS A 202 -7.24 3.31 -11.68
N GLU A 203 -7.14 3.53 -12.99
CA GLU A 203 -7.79 4.65 -13.66
C GLU A 203 -9.31 4.62 -13.49
N TYR A 204 -9.93 3.45 -13.66
CA TYR A 204 -11.35 3.25 -13.42
C TYR A 204 -11.74 3.57 -11.97
N LYS A 205 -10.96 3.07 -10.99
CA LYS A 205 -11.17 3.37 -9.56
C LYS A 205 -11.04 4.87 -9.26
N ARG A 206 -10.03 5.55 -9.82
CA ARG A 206 -9.84 7.01 -9.66
C ARG A 206 -10.99 7.82 -10.26
N ASN A 207 -11.61 7.33 -11.33
CA ASN A 207 -12.71 7.98 -12.02
C ASN A 207 -14.10 7.55 -11.52
N GLN A 208 -14.18 6.69 -10.51
CA GLN A 208 -15.44 6.28 -9.91
C GLN A 208 -16.08 7.48 -9.20
N LYS A 209 -17.32 7.81 -9.56
CA LYS A 209 -18.06 8.91 -8.93
C LYS A 209 -18.64 8.47 -7.59
N GLU A 210 -18.41 9.28 -6.57
CA GLU A 210 -18.97 9.10 -5.24
C GLU A 210 -20.48 9.36 -5.24
N ILE A 211 -21.21 8.62 -4.41
CA ILE A 211 -22.60 8.91 -4.06
C ILE A 211 -22.60 10.07 -3.07
N LEU A 212 -23.03 11.25 -3.54
CA LEU A 212 -23.07 12.45 -2.70
C LEU A 212 -24.05 12.29 -1.54
N LEU A 213 -23.61 12.69 -0.35
CA LEU A 213 -24.44 12.71 0.84
C LEU A 213 -25.40 13.94 0.81
N PRO A 214 -26.53 13.90 1.53
CA PRO A 214 -27.44 15.04 1.61
C PRO A 214 -26.76 16.25 2.25
N ASN A 215 -27.14 17.47 1.84
CA ASN A 215 -26.54 18.70 2.38
C ASN A 215 -26.64 18.80 3.90
N ALA A 216 -25.62 19.41 4.51
CA ALA A 216 -25.52 19.65 5.95
C ALA A 216 -25.68 21.15 6.26
N ILE A 217 -26.04 21.46 7.52
CA ILE A 217 -26.24 22.83 8.00
C ILE A 217 -25.33 23.07 9.22
N ILE A 218 -24.55 24.15 9.19
CA ILE A 218 -23.77 24.59 10.36
C ILE A 218 -24.73 25.33 11.32
N LYS A 219 -24.84 24.85 12.56
CA LYS A 219 -25.87 25.33 13.51
C LYS A 219 -25.48 26.53 14.36
N ASP A 220 -24.20 26.87 14.42
CA ASP A 220 -23.71 28.03 15.16
C ASP A 220 -22.45 28.66 14.52
N ASN A 221 -22.07 29.82 15.05
CA ASN A 221 -20.83 30.52 14.66
C ASN A 221 -19.70 30.35 15.68
N GLN A 222 -19.83 29.43 16.65
CA GLN A 222 -18.78 29.14 17.61
C GLN A 222 -17.58 28.54 16.89
N LYS A 223 -16.41 29.13 17.14
CA LYS A 223 -15.14 28.64 16.61
C LYS A 223 -14.83 27.25 17.18
N SER A 224 -14.74 26.25 16.31
CA SER A 224 -14.45 24.87 16.67
C SER A 224 -13.45 24.24 15.70
N ILE A 225 -12.50 23.48 16.24
CA ILE A 225 -11.50 22.72 15.46
C ILE A 225 -11.58 21.24 15.86
N VAL A 226 -11.61 20.38 14.85
CA VAL A 226 -11.33 18.95 15.01
C VAL A 226 -10.02 18.66 14.29
N VAL A 227 -9.04 18.08 15.00
CA VAL A 227 -7.88 17.46 14.38
C VAL A 227 -8.06 15.94 14.42
N LEU A 228 -8.29 15.34 13.27
CA LEU A 228 -8.34 13.90 13.08
C LEU A 228 -6.95 13.42 12.67
N VAL A 229 -6.29 12.65 13.54
CA VAL A 229 -5.02 12.00 13.24
C VAL A 229 -5.29 10.55 12.90
N ILE A 230 -5.07 10.20 11.63
CA ILE A 230 -5.20 8.82 11.14
C ILE A 230 -3.84 8.14 11.33
N GLY A 231 -3.79 7.22 12.28
CA GLY A 231 -2.67 6.34 12.54
C GLY A 231 -2.55 5.24 11.49
N GLU A 232 -1.33 4.72 11.34
CA GLU A 232 -1.00 3.64 10.42
C GLU A 232 -0.37 2.48 11.20
N SER A 233 -0.97 1.28 11.08
CA SER A 233 -0.46 0.02 11.66
C SER A 233 -0.25 0.04 13.19
N ALA A 234 -0.88 0.97 13.92
CA ALA A 234 -0.75 1.08 15.37
C ALA A 234 -1.76 0.13 16.08
N ARG A 235 -1.27 -0.77 16.93
CA ARG A 235 -2.12 -1.70 17.70
C ARG A 235 -2.22 -1.29 19.18
N SER A 236 -3.42 -1.38 19.75
CA SER A 236 -3.69 -0.90 21.12
C SER A 236 -2.84 -1.61 22.18
N GLN A 237 -2.54 -2.89 21.96
CA GLN A 237 -1.76 -3.73 22.87
C GLN A 237 -0.37 -3.15 23.21
N ASN A 238 0.21 -2.29 22.37
CA ASN A 238 1.54 -1.71 22.59
C ASN A 238 1.50 -0.26 23.09
N PHE A 239 0.32 0.27 23.43
CA PHE A 239 0.18 1.58 24.06
C PHE A 239 0.13 1.44 25.59
N SER A 240 1.01 2.13 26.32
CA SER A 240 0.99 2.12 27.80
C SER A 240 -0.29 2.72 28.37
N LEU A 241 -0.98 3.58 27.61
CA LEU A 241 -2.32 4.07 27.94
C LEU A 241 -3.35 2.94 28.13
N TYR A 242 -3.15 1.81 27.44
CA TYR A 242 -4.01 0.63 27.48
C TYR A 242 -3.48 -0.47 28.43
N GLY A 243 -2.48 -0.15 29.27
CA GLY A 243 -1.89 -1.09 30.22
C GLY A 243 -0.69 -1.88 29.68
N TYR A 244 -0.11 -1.49 28.54
CA TYR A 244 1.15 -2.07 28.08
C TYR A 244 2.29 -1.82 29.08
N LYS A 245 3.15 -2.82 29.27
CA LYS A 245 4.16 -2.83 30.35
C LYS A 245 5.29 -1.80 30.14
N LYS A 246 5.68 -1.55 28.89
CA LYS A 246 6.68 -0.53 28.57
C LYS A 246 5.98 0.81 28.44
N ASN A 247 6.62 1.86 28.94
CA ASN A 247 6.06 3.21 28.88
C ASN A 247 6.20 3.82 27.48
N THR A 248 5.34 3.41 26.55
CA THR A 248 5.32 3.89 25.16
C THR A 248 4.59 5.22 24.99
N ASN A 249 3.81 5.67 25.98
CA ASN A 249 3.09 6.96 25.95
C ASN A 249 3.45 7.88 27.15
N PRO A 250 4.73 8.28 27.32
CA PRO A 250 5.18 9.08 28.45
C PRO A 250 4.62 10.52 28.49
N LEU A 251 4.24 11.10 27.34
CA LEU A 251 3.71 12.47 27.25
C LEU A 251 2.19 12.47 27.37
N LEU A 252 1.50 11.63 26.61
CA LEU A 252 0.03 11.56 26.62
C LEU A 252 -0.51 11.12 27.98
N SER A 253 0.15 10.19 28.68
CA SER A 253 -0.27 9.75 30.03
C SER A 253 -0.30 10.87 31.08
N LYS A 254 0.38 11.99 30.83
CA LYS A 254 0.40 13.19 31.69
C LYS A 254 -0.48 14.32 31.17
N THR A 255 -1.15 14.11 30.04
CA THR A 255 -1.94 15.15 29.38
C THR A 255 -3.35 15.20 29.98
N PRO A 256 -3.78 16.33 30.57
CA PRO A 256 -5.14 16.45 31.11
C PRO A 256 -6.17 16.42 29.98
N ASN A 257 -7.39 15.99 30.31
CA ASN A 257 -8.52 15.88 29.38
C ASN A 257 -8.24 14.95 28.17
N LEU A 258 -7.33 13.99 28.36
CA LEU A 258 -7.08 12.89 27.44
C LEU A 258 -7.85 11.64 27.87
N PHE A 259 -8.51 11.01 26.91
CA PHE A 259 -9.30 9.81 27.09
C PHE A 259 -8.93 8.81 26.00
N HIS A 260 -9.17 7.53 26.26
CA HIS A 260 -8.97 6.47 25.27
C HIS A 260 -10.10 5.46 25.37
N PHE A 261 -10.39 4.81 24.25
CA PHE A 261 -11.41 3.77 24.12
C PHE A 261 -10.80 2.51 23.53
N ASN A 262 -11.34 1.35 23.91
CA ASN A 262 -11.12 0.15 23.12
C ASN A 262 -11.79 0.33 21.76
N ALA A 263 -11.11 -0.01 20.68
CA ALA A 263 -11.67 0.10 19.35
C ALA A 263 -11.26 -1.07 18.45
N ILE A 264 -12.12 -1.37 17.48
CA ILE A 264 -11.93 -2.40 16.48
C ILE A 264 -11.96 -1.74 15.10
N SER A 265 -10.96 -2.01 14.27
CA SER A 265 -10.96 -1.60 12.86
C SER A 265 -11.86 -2.51 12.03
N ASP A 266 -12.45 -1.95 10.97
CA ASP A 266 -13.31 -2.72 10.06
C ASP A 266 -12.50 -3.59 9.09
N ALA A 267 -11.20 -3.29 8.95
CA ALA A 267 -10.26 -4.00 8.10
C ALA A 267 -8.87 -4.07 8.73
N THR A 268 -8.01 -4.88 8.12
CA THR A 268 -6.61 -5.10 8.52
C THR A 268 -5.61 -4.47 7.55
N TYR A 269 -6.06 -3.57 6.68
CA TYR A 269 -5.21 -2.92 5.67
C TYR A 269 -5.68 -1.49 5.37
N THR A 270 -4.72 -0.62 5.05
CA THR A 270 -4.87 0.84 5.00
C THR A 270 -6.06 1.32 4.20
N THR A 271 -6.21 0.90 2.93
CA THR A 271 -7.27 1.46 2.05
C THR A 271 -8.68 1.25 2.59
N ALA A 272 -8.94 0.12 3.25
CA ALA A 272 -10.25 -0.16 3.83
C ALA A 272 -10.41 0.45 5.23
N GLY A 273 -9.35 0.46 6.05
CA GLY A 273 -9.36 1.11 7.36
C GLY A 273 -9.59 2.62 7.26
N VAL A 274 -8.83 3.30 6.38
CA VAL A 274 -9.00 4.74 6.11
C VAL A 274 -10.38 5.03 5.53
N LYS A 275 -10.88 4.21 4.59
CA LYS A 275 -12.26 4.34 4.07
C LYS A 275 -13.28 4.29 5.22
N SER A 276 -13.21 3.29 6.10
CA SER A 276 -14.14 3.15 7.23
C SER A 276 -14.10 4.34 8.20
N ILE A 277 -12.91 4.86 8.52
CA ILE A 277 -12.75 6.06 9.37
C ILE A 277 -13.51 7.26 8.79
N LEU A 278 -13.51 7.40 7.46
CA LEU A 278 -14.03 8.58 6.77
C LEU A 278 -15.47 8.42 6.27
N GLU A 279 -16.08 7.25 6.42
CA GLU A 279 -17.44 6.99 5.94
C GLU A 279 -18.48 7.03 7.06
N HIS A 280 -19.68 7.51 6.70
CA HIS A 280 -20.79 7.64 7.63
C HIS A 280 -21.41 6.29 8.04
N THR A 281 -21.22 5.25 7.24
CA THR A 281 -21.74 3.90 7.50
C THR A 281 -20.83 2.88 6.84
N ASN A 282 -20.81 1.66 7.36
CA ASN A 282 -20.08 0.56 6.74
C ASN A 282 -20.89 0.05 5.53
N SER A 283 -20.40 0.33 4.32
CA SER A 283 -21.03 -0.05 3.05
C SER A 283 -19.99 -0.36 1.98
N ASP A 284 -20.35 -1.27 1.07
CA ASP A 284 -19.58 -1.54 -0.15
C ASP A 284 -19.71 -0.41 -1.19
N GLU A 285 -20.72 0.45 -1.04
CA GLU A 285 -20.89 1.62 -1.89
C GLU A 285 -19.80 2.66 -1.62
N LEU A 286 -19.52 3.51 -2.63
CA LEU A 286 -18.57 4.60 -2.53
C LEU A 286 -19.34 5.89 -2.21
N TYR A 287 -19.62 6.12 -0.93
CA TYR A 287 -20.24 7.37 -0.48
C TYR A 287 -19.20 8.49 -0.41
N GLU A 288 -19.68 9.73 -0.49
CA GLU A 288 -18.86 10.90 -0.21
C GLU A 288 -18.27 10.83 1.20
N ILE A 289 -16.95 10.95 1.30
CA ILE A 289 -16.21 10.84 2.55
C ILE A 289 -16.25 12.13 3.38
N LEU A 290 -16.03 12.01 4.69
CA LEU A 290 -16.11 13.11 5.67
C LEU A 290 -15.41 14.42 5.24
N PRO A 291 -14.15 14.41 4.73
CA PRO A 291 -13.47 15.64 4.32
C PRO A 291 -14.17 16.32 3.14
N ASN A 292 -14.55 15.54 2.11
CA ASN A 292 -15.27 16.03 0.94
C ASN A 292 -16.63 16.60 1.35
N TYR A 293 -17.35 15.85 2.18
CA TYR A 293 -18.66 16.21 2.70
C TYR A 293 -18.63 17.53 3.47
N LEU A 294 -17.70 17.69 4.41
CA LEU A 294 -17.58 18.92 5.20
C LEU A 294 -17.11 20.11 4.36
N TYR A 295 -16.16 19.89 3.45
CA TYR A 295 -15.68 20.94 2.55
C TYR A 295 -16.80 21.48 1.66
N ARG A 296 -17.60 20.59 1.06
CA ARG A 296 -18.77 20.95 0.25
C ARG A 296 -19.83 21.70 1.07
N ASN A 297 -19.95 21.41 2.36
CA ASN A 297 -20.85 22.08 3.30
C ASN A 297 -20.17 23.23 4.08
N ASN A 298 -19.20 23.90 3.46
CA ASN A 298 -18.66 25.20 3.90
C ASN A 298 -17.81 25.19 5.19
N VAL A 299 -17.32 24.01 5.61
CA VAL A 299 -16.31 23.85 6.65
C VAL A 299 -14.92 24.01 6.02
N GLU A 300 -13.97 24.62 6.75
CA GLU A 300 -12.56 24.58 6.32
C GLU A 300 -12.03 23.17 6.50
N VAL A 301 -11.48 22.58 5.44
CA VAL A 301 -10.92 21.23 5.50
C VAL A 301 -9.50 21.27 4.96
N ILE A 302 -8.56 20.84 5.80
CA ILE A 302 -7.14 20.74 5.48
C ILE A 302 -6.75 19.27 5.63
N TRP A 303 -6.20 18.68 4.57
CA TRP A 303 -5.68 17.31 4.59
C TRP A 303 -4.17 17.33 4.39
N ARG A 304 -3.43 16.83 5.38
CA ARG A 304 -1.98 16.67 5.30
C ARG A 304 -1.61 15.18 5.38
N THR A 305 -0.78 14.70 4.47
CA THR A 305 -0.43 13.26 4.41
C THR A 305 1.04 12.98 4.13
N THR A 306 1.58 11.99 4.84
CA THR A 306 2.83 11.28 4.50
C THR A 306 2.57 9.83 4.10
N ASN A 307 1.31 9.42 4.06
CA ASN A 307 0.86 8.08 3.69
C ASN A 307 -0.03 8.11 2.44
N TRP A 308 -0.57 6.96 2.07
CA TRP A 308 -1.42 6.74 0.90
C TRP A 308 -2.64 5.89 1.30
N GLY A 309 -3.59 5.74 0.38
CA GLY A 309 -4.73 4.82 0.55
C GLY A 309 -6.03 5.51 0.93
N GLU A 310 -6.04 6.83 1.01
CA GLU A 310 -7.26 7.62 1.09
C GLU A 310 -8.16 7.43 -0.14
N PRO A 311 -9.49 7.40 0.03
CA PRO A 311 -10.43 7.57 -1.09
C PRO A 311 -10.22 8.93 -1.79
N PRO A 312 -10.78 9.14 -3.00
CA PRO A 312 -10.60 10.39 -3.73
C PRO A 312 -10.92 11.63 -2.88
N ILE A 313 -9.94 12.53 -2.73
CA ILE A 313 -10.10 13.76 -1.95
C ILE A 313 -10.43 14.93 -2.90
N HIS A 314 -11.53 15.63 -2.62
CA HIS A 314 -12.09 16.72 -3.42
C HIS A 314 -12.14 18.03 -2.63
N ILE A 315 -11.03 18.38 -1.96
CA ILE A 315 -10.88 19.62 -1.18
C ILE A 315 -9.80 20.51 -1.79
N LYS A 316 -9.82 21.80 -1.46
CA LYS A 316 -8.80 22.75 -1.94
C LYS A 316 -7.43 22.55 -1.26
N ASN A 317 -7.42 22.32 0.05
CA ASN A 317 -6.21 22.31 0.86
C ASN A 317 -5.72 20.87 1.11
N PHE A 318 -5.31 20.18 0.05
CA PHE A 318 -4.65 18.88 0.12
C PHE A 318 -3.12 19.06 0.00
N GLN A 319 -2.39 18.56 0.99
CA GLN A 319 -0.96 18.81 1.16
C GLN A 319 -0.22 17.51 1.45
N ASN A 320 0.58 17.04 0.50
CA ASN A 320 1.45 15.88 0.72
C ASN A 320 2.83 16.33 1.24
N ARG A 321 3.72 15.36 1.48
CA ARG A 321 5.11 15.62 1.89
C ARG A 321 5.83 16.63 0.99
N ASP A 322 5.67 16.55 -0.33
CA ASP A 322 6.35 17.43 -1.29
C ASP A 322 5.86 18.89 -1.18
N PHE A 323 4.57 19.09 -0.89
CA PHE A 323 4.01 20.40 -0.62
C PHE A 323 4.58 21.02 0.67
N LEU A 324 4.74 20.23 1.73
CA LEU A 324 5.17 20.70 3.05
C LEU A 324 6.68 20.90 3.15
N ARG A 325 7.46 20.12 2.39
CA ARG A 325 8.93 20.08 2.49
C ARG A 325 9.64 21.43 2.37
N PRO A 326 9.27 22.36 1.45
CA PRO A 326 9.95 23.64 1.31
C PRO A 326 9.93 24.52 2.57
N ASN A 327 8.90 24.36 3.41
CA ASN A 327 8.71 25.17 4.61
C ASN A 327 9.13 24.44 5.90
N CYS A 328 9.59 23.19 5.80
CA CYS A 328 9.98 22.40 6.95
C CYS A 328 11.49 22.54 7.21
N THR A 329 11.86 22.72 8.49
CA THR A 329 13.25 22.80 8.94
C THR A 329 13.55 21.79 10.03
N GLY A 330 14.74 21.18 10.00
CA GLY A 330 15.21 20.24 11.03
C GLY A 330 15.03 18.77 10.66
N GLN A 331 15.42 17.88 11.58
CA GLN A 331 15.42 16.43 11.34
C GLN A 331 14.00 15.84 11.25
N GLY A 332 13.02 16.45 11.92
CA GLY A 332 11.62 16.02 11.89
C GLY A 332 11.00 16.03 10.48
N CYS A 333 11.56 16.80 9.55
CA CYS A 333 11.08 16.89 8.17
C CYS A 333 11.21 15.60 7.38
N ASP A 334 12.11 14.70 7.78
CA ASP A 334 12.26 13.39 7.14
C ASP A 334 11.23 12.37 7.63
N TYR A 335 10.46 12.70 8.65
CA TYR A 335 9.47 11.85 9.31
C TYR A 335 8.09 12.54 9.34
N ASP A 336 7.12 11.93 10.01
CA ASP A 336 5.74 12.44 10.04
C ASP A 336 5.55 13.75 10.83
N GLU A 337 6.57 14.23 11.54
CA GLU A 337 6.56 15.57 12.14
C GLU A 337 6.43 16.67 11.09
N ILE A 338 6.81 16.39 9.83
CA ILE A 338 6.58 17.31 8.70
C ILE A 338 5.10 17.72 8.58
N LEU A 339 4.15 16.87 8.99
CA LEU A 339 2.71 17.17 8.95
C LEU A 339 2.33 18.36 9.83
N LEU A 340 3.14 18.69 10.85
CA LEU A 340 2.91 19.79 11.76
C LEU A 340 3.49 21.13 11.26
N THR A 341 4.27 21.11 10.16
CA THR A 341 4.94 22.29 9.61
C THR A 341 3.95 23.44 9.34
N GLY A 342 4.06 24.54 10.08
CA GLY A 342 3.20 25.72 9.90
C GLY A 342 1.70 25.47 10.15
N LEU A 343 1.33 24.39 10.87
CA LEU A 343 -0.06 23.98 11.04
C LEU A 343 -0.87 25.05 11.78
N LYS A 344 -0.33 25.55 12.89
CA LYS A 344 -0.97 26.57 13.72
C LYS A 344 -1.22 27.87 12.94
N GLU A 345 -0.26 28.30 12.14
CA GLU A 345 -0.37 29.49 11.29
C GLU A 345 -1.47 29.32 10.25
N GLU A 346 -1.57 28.15 9.63
CA GLU A 346 -2.63 27.85 8.66
C GLU A 346 -4.03 27.86 9.31
N ILE A 347 -4.15 27.32 10.52
CA ILE A 347 -5.40 27.40 11.30
C ILE A 347 -5.79 28.84 11.56
N LEU A 348 -4.85 29.67 12.03
CA LEU A 348 -5.08 31.08 12.34
C LEU A 348 -5.41 31.92 11.10
N ALA A 349 -4.93 31.51 9.93
CA ALA A 349 -5.24 32.15 8.65
C ALA A 349 -6.66 31.84 8.12
N SER A 350 -7.31 30.77 8.61
CA SER A 350 -8.65 30.43 8.17
C SER A 350 -9.68 31.47 8.62
N LYS A 351 -10.57 31.81 7.69
CA LYS A 351 -11.72 32.71 7.94
C LYS A 351 -12.98 31.96 8.35
N LYS A 352 -12.95 30.62 8.40
CA LYS A 352 -14.10 29.80 8.79
C LYS A 352 -14.12 29.58 10.29
N ASN A 353 -15.33 29.44 10.85
CA ASN A 353 -15.50 29.12 12.26
C ASN A 353 -15.39 27.62 12.54
N LYS A 354 -15.64 26.77 11.55
CA LYS A 354 -15.56 25.30 11.66
C LYS A 354 -14.39 24.82 10.83
N ILE A 355 -13.48 24.08 11.45
CA ILE A 355 -12.27 23.58 10.81
C ILE A 355 -12.11 22.09 11.12
N LEU A 356 -11.97 21.28 10.08
CA LEU A 356 -11.45 19.91 10.15
C LEU A 356 -10.03 19.91 9.60
N ILE A 357 -9.10 19.36 10.38
CA ILE A 357 -7.75 19.06 9.94
C ILE A 357 -7.61 17.55 9.98
N VAL A 358 -7.16 16.95 8.88
CA VAL A 358 -6.80 15.53 8.85
C VAL A 358 -5.29 15.41 8.69
N LEU A 359 -4.65 14.70 9.62
CA LEU A 359 -3.24 14.34 9.57
C LEU A 359 -3.14 12.83 9.33
N HIS A 360 -2.80 12.43 8.11
CA HIS A 360 -2.68 11.03 7.72
C HIS A 360 -1.21 10.58 7.78
N THR A 361 -0.92 9.74 8.78
CA THR A 361 0.44 9.36 9.18
C THR A 361 0.84 8.00 8.60
N SER A 362 2.14 7.69 8.58
CA SER A 362 2.77 6.45 8.12
C SER A 362 3.65 5.77 9.19
N ILE A 363 3.53 6.19 10.46
CA ILE A 363 4.51 5.97 11.54
C ILE A 363 4.78 4.50 11.84
N SER A 364 3.77 3.64 12.02
CA SER A 364 4.03 2.24 12.41
C SER A 364 4.03 1.27 11.23
N HIS A 365 4.08 1.77 9.99
CA HIS A 365 4.07 0.92 8.80
C HIS A 365 5.38 0.10 8.67
N GLY A 366 5.27 -1.23 8.70
CA GLY A 366 6.39 -2.15 8.50
C GLY A 366 6.90 -2.22 7.05
N PRO A 367 7.88 -3.11 6.75
CA PRO A 367 8.67 -3.88 7.71
C PRO A 367 9.85 -3.07 8.30
N SER A 368 10.07 -1.82 7.87
CA SER A 368 11.22 -1.01 8.31
C SER A 368 10.89 -0.08 9.49
N TYR A 369 10.40 -0.62 10.61
CA TYR A 369 9.93 0.18 11.76
C TYR A 369 10.98 1.17 12.26
N SER A 370 12.25 0.77 12.33
CA SER A 370 13.35 1.64 12.78
C SER A 370 13.61 2.86 11.90
N LYS A 371 13.08 2.90 10.67
CA LYS A 371 13.20 4.04 9.76
C LYS A 371 12.05 5.05 9.90
N LYS A 372 11.10 4.78 10.79
CA LYS A 372 9.87 5.58 10.90
C LYS A 372 9.92 6.66 11.98
N TYR A 373 10.99 6.70 12.76
CA TYR A 373 11.22 7.71 13.77
C TYR A 373 12.68 8.19 13.75
N PRO A 374 12.95 9.42 14.21
CA PRO A 374 14.32 9.90 14.42
C PRO A 374 15.07 9.04 15.45
N PRO A 375 16.40 8.91 15.36
CA PRO A 375 17.20 8.13 16.31
C PRO A 375 17.03 8.55 17.79
N THR A 376 16.63 9.80 18.06
CA THR A 376 16.32 10.28 19.42
C THR A 376 15.13 9.58 20.07
N PHE A 377 14.28 8.93 19.28
CA PHE A 377 13.13 8.15 19.73
C PHE A 377 13.43 6.65 19.90
N GLU A 378 14.68 6.22 19.72
CA GLU A 378 15.14 4.85 20.05
C GLU A 378 15.21 4.62 21.58
N THR A 379 14.06 4.66 22.24
CA THR A 379 13.93 4.53 23.70
C THR A 379 14.20 3.09 24.15
N PHE A 380 13.69 2.11 23.40
CA PHE A 380 13.88 0.68 23.66
C PHE A 380 14.94 0.10 22.71
N LYS A 381 15.88 -0.67 23.27
CA LYS A 381 17.03 -1.27 22.58
C LYS A 381 17.26 -2.70 23.09
N PRO A 382 17.82 -3.61 22.27
CA PRO A 382 18.26 -3.44 20.86
C PRO A 382 17.08 -3.32 19.88
N ILE A 383 17.33 -2.90 18.63
CA ILE A 383 16.30 -2.70 17.59
C ILE A 383 16.56 -3.53 16.32
N CYS A 384 15.48 -3.95 15.66
CA CYS A 384 15.54 -4.60 14.36
C CYS A 384 15.78 -3.55 13.25
N ASN A 385 16.90 -3.68 12.54
CA ASN A 385 17.26 -2.83 11.40
C ASN A 385 17.16 -3.56 10.04
N SER A 386 16.48 -4.71 10.02
CA SER A 386 16.27 -5.52 8.82
C SER A 386 14.85 -5.37 8.30
N VAL A 387 14.66 -5.60 7.00
CA VAL A 387 13.34 -5.78 6.39
C VAL A 387 12.89 -7.24 6.39
N GLU A 388 13.80 -8.16 6.69
CA GLU A 388 13.54 -9.58 6.88
C GLU A 388 13.25 -9.80 8.37
N LEU A 389 12.01 -9.54 8.78
CA LEU A 389 11.60 -9.50 10.19
C LEU A 389 11.88 -10.81 10.94
N GLY A 390 11.86 -11.95 10.23
CA GLY A 390 12.18 -13.27 10.80
C GLY A 390 13.66 -13.46 11.18
N ASN A 391 14.57 -12.60 10.70
CA ASN A 391 15.99 -12.64 11.07
C ASN A 391 16.29 -11.84 12.34
N CYS A 392 15.37 -10.98 12.77
CA CYS A 392 15.51 -10.24 14.02
C CYS A 392 15.00 -11.09 15.19
N SER A 393 15.60 -10.91 16.37
CA SER A 393 14.98 -11.44 17.58
C SER A 393 13.62 -10.79 17.80
N HIS A 394 12.71 -11.51 18.46
CA HIS A 394 11.37 -10.99 18.77
C HIS A 394 11.45 -9.70 19.61
N GLU A 395 12.43 -9.60 20.51
CA GLU A 395 12.68 -8.40 21.31
C GLU A 395 13.12 -7.21 20.47
N GLU A 396 14.06 -7.39 19.54
CA GLU A 396 14.51 -6.33 18.62
C GLU A 396 13.37 -5.79 17.76
N LEU A 397 12.50 -6.68 17.27
CA LEU A 397 11.32 -6.32 16.48
C LEU A 397 10.32 -5.51 17.31
N ILE A 398 9.95 -6.03 18.49
CA ILE A 398 9.03 -5.33 19.40
C ILE A 398 9.61 -3.98 19.81
N ASN A 399 10.89 -3.89 20.16
CA ASN A 399 11.52 -2.61 20.53
C ASN A 399 11.50 -1.61 19.37
N ALA A 400 11.80 -2.07 18.15
CA ALA A 400 11.75 -1.22 16.98
C ALA A 400 10.32 -0.68 16.74
N TYR A 401 9.30 -1.51 16.93
CA TYR A 401 7.89 -1.11 16.85
C TYR A 401 7.46 -0.20 18.02
N ASP A 402 7.81 -0.52 19.26
CA ASP A 402 7.45 0.29 20.43
C ASP A 402 7.96 1.73 20.32
N ASN A 403 9.13 1.93 19.71
CA ASN A 403 9.68 3.25 19.42
C ASN A 403 8.85 4.04 18.39
N THR A 404 8.12 3.38 17.47
CA THR A 404 7.14 4.05 16.59
C THR A 404 5.95 4.60 17.41
N ILE A 405 5.57 3.88 18.47
CA ILE A 405 4.51 4.32 19.39
C ILE A 405 4.97 5.49 20.28
N VAL A 406 6.22 5.48 20.73
CA VAL A 406 6.82 6.65 21.43
C VAL A 406 6.85 7.87 20.52
N TYR A 407 7.16 7.70 19.23
CA TYR A 407 7.12 8.81 18.29
C TYR A 407 5.69 9.28 18.01
N THR A 408 4.72 8.37 17.93
CA THR A 408 3.29 8.71 17.85
C THR A 408 2.84 9.53 19.07
N ASP A 409 3.23 9.13 20.29
CA ASP A 409 2.97 9.87 21.53
C ASP A 409 3.45 11.33 21.45
N TYR A 410 4.66 11.53 20.91
CA TYR A 410 5.24 12.87 20.70
C TYR A 410 4.47 13.71 19.68
N ILE A 411 4.14 13.15 18.51
CA ILE A 411 3.37 13.86 17.48
C ILE A 411 2.01 14.30 18.03
N LEU A 412 1.29 13.40 18.69
CA LEU A 412 -0.03 13.69 19.26
C LEU A 412 0.07 14.73 20.38
N SER A 413 1.11 14.67 21.22
CA SER A 413 1.42 15.69 22.23
C SER A 413 1.61 17.07 21.61
N ASN A 414 2.36 17.18 20.51
CA ASN A 414 2.59 18.46 19.83
C ASN A 414 1.31 19.02 19.18
N VAL A 415 0.48 18.18 18.57
CA VAL A 415 -0.85 18.59 18.07
C VAL A 415 -1.68 19.19 19.21
N ILE A 416 -1.72 18.54 20.37
CA ILE A 416 -2.45 19.05 21.55
C ILE A 416 -1.83 20.37 22.04
N ALA A 417 -0.50 20.49 22.06
CA ALA A 417 0.19 21.71 22.46
C ALA A 417 -0.14 22.89 21.54
N ASP A 418 -0.27 22.67 20.23
CA ASP A 418 -0.69 23.69 19.27
C ASP A 418 -2.15 24.11 19.49
N LEU A 419 -3.05 23.13 19.66
CA LEU A 419 -4.47 23.42 19.92
C LEU A 419 -4.69 24.19 21.23
N LYS A 420 -3.90 23.92 22.28
CA LYS A 420 -3.95 24.68 23.55
C LYS A 420 -3.58 26.15 23.37
N GLN A 421 -2.80 26.48 22.35
CA GLN A 421 -2.44 27.86 22.01
C GLN A 421 -3.52 28.59 21.19
N LEU A 422 -4.67 27.96 20.96
CA LEU A 422 -5.81 28.50 20.21
C LEU A 422 -7.06 28.64 21.11
N PRO A 423 -7.02 29.42 22.21
CA PRO A 423 -8.09 29.47 23.21
C PRO A 423 -9.42 30.04 22.68
N ALA A 424 -9.40 30.70 21.52
CA ALA A 424 -10.60 31.17 20.83
C ALA A 424 -11.43 30.03 20.21
N TYR A 425 -10.84 28.84 20.02
CA TYR A 425 -11.49 27.68 19.45
C TYR A 425 -11.80 26.65 20.54
N LYS A 426 -12.99 26.04 20.49
CA LYS A 426 -13.22 24.74 21.12
C LYS A 426 -12.54 23.67 20.28
N SER A 427 -11.63 22.91 20.87
CA SER A 427 -10.76 22.02 20.11
C SER A 427 -10.87 20.59 20.61
N THR A 428 -10.80 19.65 19.68
CA THR A 428 -10.63 18.23 19.97
C THR A 428 -9.58 17.64 19.05
N MET A 429 -8.80 16.70 19.58
CA MET A 429 -7.97 15.81 18.77
C MET A 429 -8.54 14.40 18.89
N ILE A 430 -8.77 13.75 17.75
CA ILE A 430 -9.16 12.34 17.67
C ILE A 430 -8.03 11.61 16.94
N PHE A 431 -7.42 10.64 17.61
CA PHE A 431 -6.46 9.72 17.00
C PHE A 431 -7.09 8.34 16.90
N VAL A 432 -7.00 7.73 15.72
CA VAL A 432 -7.49 6.38 15.47
C VAL A 432 -6.55 5.71 14.46
N SER A 433 -6.16 4.46 14.72
CA SER A 433 -5.39 3.70 13.72
C SER A 433 -6.31 3.14 12.63
N ASP A 434 -5.81 3.03 11.41
CA ASP A 434 -6.47 2.35 10.30
C ASP A 434 -6.62 0.84 10.53
N HIS A 435 -5.59 0.21 11.11
CA HIS A 435 -5.54 -1.17 11.57
C HIS A 435 -4.38 -1.36 12.56
N GLY A 436 -4.23 -2.59 13.08
CA GLY A 436 -3.11 -3.02 13.92
C GLY A 436 -1.99 -3.70 13.13
N GLU A 437 -1.16 -4.52 13.79
CA GLU A 437 0.03 -5.13 13.21
C GLU A 437 0.41 -6.45 13.93
N SER A 438 0.77 -7.49 13.18
CA SER A 438 1.38 -8.72 13.72
C SER A 438 2.90 -8.59 13.78
N LEU A 439 3.51 -8.99 14.91
CA LEU A 439 4.93 -8.81 15.23
C LEU A 439 5.63 -10.15 15.57
N GLY A 440 5.20 -11.23 14.93
CA GLY A 440 5.75 -12.57 15.08
C GLY A 440 4.89 -13.53 15.90
N GLU A 441 3.76 -13.08 16.44
CA GLU A 441 2.82 -13.97 17.13
C GLU A 441 2.34 -15.07 16.15
N LYS A 442 2.51 -16.35 16.54
CA LYS A 442 2.20 -17.51 15.68
C LYS A 442 2.93 -17.48 14.32
N ASN A 443 4.11 -16.86 14.25
CA ASN A 443 4.87 -16.62 13.01
C ASN A 443 4.14 -15.74 11.99
N LEU A 444 3.15 -14.94 12.43
CA LEU A 444 2.51 -13.93 11.61
C LEU A 444 3.21 -12.60 11.79
N TYR A 445 3.45 -11.92 10.67
CA TYR A 445 4.07 -10.61 10.61
C TYR A 445 3.21 -9.70 9.73
N MET A 446 3.36 -8.39 9.89
CA MET A 446 2.65 -7.38 9.11
C MET A 446 1.12 -7.46 9.32
N HIS A 447 0.37 -7.06 8.31
CA HIS A 447 -1.08 -6.92 8.33
C HIS A 447 -1.70 -7.38 7.00
N GLY A 448 -3.01 -7.17 6.81
CA GLY A 448 -3.72 -7.50 5.59
C GLY A 448 -4.34 -8.91 5.54
N LEU A 449 -4.40 -9.61 6.67
CA LEU A 449 -5.13 -10.88 6.72
C LEU A 449 -6.64 -10.63 6.65
N PRO A 450 -7.42 -11.46 5.92
CA PRO A 450 -8.88 -11.35 5.92
C PRO A 450 -9.44 -11.34 7.35
N MET A 451 -10.40 -10.45 7.64
CA MET A 451 -10.97 -10.27 8.98
C MET A 451 -11.47 -11.58 9.63
N SER A 452 -11.94 -12.54 8.83
CA SER A 452 -12.41 -13.86 9.32
C SER A 452 -11.32 -14.74 9.94
N ILE A 453 -10.04 -14.47 9.64
CA ILE A 453 -8.89 -15.23 10.14
C ILE A 453 -7.80 -14.35 10.75
N ALA A 454 -7.95 -13.03 10.69
CA ALA A 454 -7.00 -12.09 11.24
C ALA A 454 -6.86 -12.28 12.76
N PRO A 455 -5.64 -12.21 13.31
CA PRO A 455 -5.45 -12.18 14.74
C PRO A 455 -5.82 -10.80 15.28
N LYS A 456 -6.21 -10.73 16.56
CA LYS A 456 -6.66 -9.48 17.21
C LYS A 456 -5.65 -8.35 17.13
N GLU A 457 -4.37 -8.69 17.06
CA GLU A 457 -3.27 -7.75 16.92
C GLU A 457 -3.37 -6.91 15.64
N GLN A 458 -4.07 -7.37 14.60
CA GLN A 458 -4.30 -6.62 13.35
C GLN A 458 -5.55 -5.75 13.34
N TYR A 459 -6.47 -5.88 14.31
CA TYR A 459 -7.72 -5.12 14.31
C TYR A 459 -8.10 -4.46 15.64
N GLU A 460 -7.47 -4.81 16.76
CA GLU A 460 -7.60 -4.07 18.03
C GLU A 460 -6.70 -2.83 18.00
N ILE A 461 -7.32 -1.66 17.78
CA ILE A 461 -6.63 -0.41 17.48
C ILE A 461 -6.76 0.61 18.62
N PRO A 462 -5.80 1.55 18.77
CA PRO A 462 -5.96 2.69 19.66
C PRO A 462 -6.99 3.68 19.09
N PHE A 463 -7.81 4.22 19.98
CA PHE A 463 -8.73 5.32 19.73
C PHE A 463 -8.62 6.30 20.90
N ILE A 464 -7.98 7.44 20.67
CA ILE A 464 -7.62 8.42 21.69
C ILE A 464 -8.32 9.74 21.37
N VAL A 465 -8.87 10.38 22.40
CA VAL A 465 -9.57 11.66 22.28
C VAL A 465 -9.04 12.63 23.31
N TRP A 466 -8.68 13.83 22.86
CA TRP A 466 -8.33 14.95 23.74
C TRP A 466 -9.35 16.07 23.58
N LEU A 467 -9.76 16.70 24.67
CA LEU A 467 -10.65 17.86 24.67
C LEU A 467 -9.96 19.09 25.27
N SER A 468 -10.14 20.24 24.64
CA SER A 468 -9.69 21.52 25.21
C SER A 468 -10.47 21.89 26.46
N ASP A 469 -9.83 22.63 27.37
CA ASP A 469 -10.42 23.00 28.67
C ASP A 469 -11.70 23.86 28.53
N ASN A 470 -11.80 24.62 27.45
CA ASN A 470 -12.98 25.43 27.10
C ASN A 470 -14.09 24.64 26.37
N SER A 471 -13.89 23.34 26.13
CA SER A 471 -14.89 22.48 25.52
C SER A 471 -16.00 22.18 26.52
N SER A 472 -17.25 22.40 26.11
CA SER A 472 -18.43 22.02 26.89
C SER A 472 -18.88 20.58 26.63
N LYS A 473 -18.14 19.83 25.79
CA LYS A 473 -18.47 18.45 25.43
C LYS A 473 -17.92 17.50 26.50
N HIS A 474 -18.71 16.49 26.82
CA HIS A 474 -18.28 15.36 27.64
C HIS A 474 -18.35 14.09 26.80
N LEU A 475 -17.56 13.08 27.15
CA LEU A 475 -17.59 11.80 26.44
C LEU A 475 -18.72 10.90 26.96
N LYS A 476 -19.36 10.17 26.05
CA LYS A 476 -20.27 9.07 26.38
C LYS A 476 -19.48 7.91 26.99
N PRO A 477 -20.08 7.12 27.90
CA PRO A 477 -19.45 5.95 28.50
C PRO A 477 -19.46 4.74 27.54
N ASN A 478 -18.98 4.92 26.31
CA ASN A 478 -18.89 3.87 25.31
C ASN A 478 -17.82 2.85 25.72
N LYS A 479 -18.13 1.56 25.61
CA LYS A 479 -17.19 0.48 25.98
C LYS A 479 -16.20 0.16 24.86
N THR A 480 -16.71 0.06 23.63
CA THR A 480 -15.94 -0.28 22.43
C THR A 480 -16.44 0.60 21.29
N LEU A 481 -15.51 1.16 20.51
CA LEU A 481 -15.80 1.97 19.34
C LEU A 481 -15.44 1.22 18.05
N SER A 482 -16.10 1.61 16.96
CA SER A 482 -15.68 1.32 15.59
C SER A 482 -15.11 2.58 14.93
N GLN A 483 -14.46 2.42 13.79
CA GLN A 483 -13.91 3.53 13.01
C GLN A 483 -14.98 4.52 12.52
N ASN A 484 -16.19 4.05 12.15
CA ASN A 484 -17.29 4.94 11.75
C ASN A 484 -17.73 5.94 12.85
N HIS A 485 -17.36 5.72 14.12
CA HIS A 485 -17.67 6.69 15.17
C HIS A 485 -17.02 8.05 14.91
N VAL A 486 -15.89 8.07 14.19
CA VAL A 486 -15.19 9.30 13.82
C VAL A 486 -16.11 10.23 13.05
N PHE A 487 -16.77 9.74 11.99
CA PHE A 487 -17.62 10.54 11.11
C PHE A 487 -18.66 11.33 11.90
N HIS A 488 -19.47 10.62 12.70
CA HIS A 488 -20.57 11.22 13.47
C HIS A 488 -20.07 12.10 14.61
N SER A 489 -18.97 11.71 15.25
CA SER A 489 -18.36 12.52 16.32
C SER A 489 -17.81 13.84 15.80
N VAL A 490 -17.23 13.88 14.60
CA VAL A 490 -16.78 15.13 13.96
C VAL A 490 -17.98 16.02 13.64
N LEU A 491 -19.07 15.47 13.08
CA LEU A 491 -20.29 16.25 12.83
C LEU A 491 -20.83 16.87 14.13
N ASN A 492 -20.93 16.07 15.20
CA ASN A 492 -21.45 16.54 16.49
C ASN A 492 -20.55 17.62 17.11
N PHE A 493 -19.22 17.45 17.09
CA PHE A 493 -18.29 18.40 17.69
C PHE A 493 -18.28 19.76 16.95
N LEU A 494 -18.38 19.72 15.61
CA LEU A 494 -18.46 20.92 14.78
C LEU A 494 -19.87 21.53 14.74
N ASN A 495 -20.86 20.90 15.38
CA ASN A 495 -22.27 21.29 15.39
C ASN A 495 -22.87 21.38 13.98
N ILE A 496 -22.66 20.30 13.21
CA ILE A 496 -23.17 20.10 11.85
C ILE A 496 -24.44 19.26 11.92
N GLU A 497 -25.57 19.82 11.49
CA GLU A 497 -26.84 19.11 11.35
C GLU A 497 -26.91 18.44 9.97
N SER A 498 -27.24 17.16 9.95
CA SER A 498 -27.42 16.38 8.72
C SER A 498 -28.36 15.20 8.96
N SER A 499 -29.11 14.78 7.95
CA SER A 499 -30.01 13.62 8.04
C SER A 499 -29.29 12.27 8.12
N ILE A 500 -28.02 12.21 7.71
CA ILE A 500 -27.19 11.00 7.82
C ILE A 500 -26.51 10.87 9.19
N TYR A 501 -26.63 11.88 10.06
CA TYR A 501 -26.05 11.84 11.39
C TYR A 501 -26.70 10.74 12.25
N ASN A 502 -25.87 9.92 12.89
CA ASN A 502 -26.31 8.88 13.81
C ASN A 502 -25.78 9.16 15.23
N GLU A 503 -26.69 9.48 16.15
CA GLU A 503 -26.37 9.77 17.55
C GLU A 503 -25.73 8.58 18.28
N GLU A 504 -26.06 7.34 17.91
CA GLU A 504 -25.46 6.14 18.53
C GLU A 504 -23.97 5.99 18.18
N MET A 505 -23.57 6.53 17.02
CA MET A 505 -22.19 6.48 16.52
C MET A 505 -21.38 7.73 16.90
N ASN A 506 -21.97 8.68 17.65
CA ASN A 506 -21.26 9.84 18.16
C ASN A 506 -20.73 9.59 19.59
N ILE A 507 -19.47 9.94 19.86
CA ILE A 507 -18.84 9.75 21.18
C ILE A 507 -19.11 10.87 22.19
N PHE A 508 -19.66 12.01 21.78
CA PHE A 508 -19.90 13.16 22.66
C PHE A 508 -21.33 13.19 23.23
N LYS A 509 -21.49 13.69 24.45
CA LYS A 509 -22.80 13.96 25.08
C LYS A 509 -23.40 15.29 24.65
#